data_AF-A0A821IIM1-F1
#
_entry.id   AF-A0A821IIM1-F1
#
_cell.length_a   1.000
_cell.length_b   1.000
_cell.length_c   1.000
_cell.angle_alpha   90.00
_cell.angle_beta   90.00
_cell.angle_gamma   90.00
#
_symmetry.space_group_name_H-M   'P 1'
#
loop_
_entity.id
_entity.type
_entity.pdbx_description
1 polymer ?
#
loop_
_entity_poly.entity_id
_entity_poly.type
_entity_poly.pdbx_seq_one_letter_code
_entity_poly.pdbx_strand_id
1 'polypeptide(L)'
;KHSIDISTIHNKVLRGEYKNPLEFCDDAWLTFNNIWLSNEKTTPIYGICSKLAELFVESIDPVLEALGCCCGRQYLYLPQALLCCGKKQCCQISVNDNYYYYNNPEPSRFNLSNDQYTVLV
;
A
#
# COMPACT_ATOMS: atom_id res chain seq x y z
N LYS A 1 13.19 -11.17 6.63
CA LYS A 1 11.82 -11.28 6.05
C LYS A 1 11.06 -12.24 6.96
N HIS A 2 10.05 -11.76 7.70
CA HIS A 2 9.23 -12.65 8.54
C HIS A 2 8.13 -13.23 7.63
N SER A 3 8.13 -14.54 7.46
CA SER A 3 7.12 -15.25 6.67
C SER A 3 6.23 -16.00 7.63
N ILE A 4 4.93 -15.75 7.52
CA ILE A 4 3.90 -16.49 8.24
C ILE A 4 3.01 -17.19 7.22
N ASP A 5 2.65 -18.43 7.51
CA ASP A 5 1.76 -19.22 6.67
C ASP A 5 0.34 -19.30 7.27
N ILE A 6 -0.62 -19.74 6.45
CA ILE A 6 -2.04 -19.80 6.83
C ILE A 6 -2.25 -20.78 7.99
N SER A 7 -1.48 -21.87 8.06
CA SER A 7 -1.57 -22.85 9.15
C SER A 7 -1.19 -22.22 10.50
N THR A 8 -0.14 -21.40 10.50
CA THR A 8 0.31 -20.65 11.66
C THR A 8 -0.76 -19.65 12.11
N ILE A 9 -1.34 -18.88 11.18
CA ILE A 9 -2.43 -17.94 11.47
C ILE A 9 -3.62 -18.69 12.10
N HIS A 10 -4.05 -19.81 11.50
CA HIS A 10 -5.14 -20.63 12.01
C HIS A 10 -4.88 -21.11 13.45
N ASN A 11 -3.67 -21.59 13.74
CA ASN A 11 -3.30 -22.03 15.08
C ASN A 11 -3.28 -20.87 16.10
N LYS A 12 -2.80 -19.69 15.69
CA LYS A 12 -2.82 -18.48 16.54
C LYS A 12 -4.25 -18.08 16.89
N VAL A 13 -5.19 -18.15 15.95
CA VAL A 13 -6.63 -17.92 16.21
C VAL A 13 -7.17 -18.93 17.20
N LEU A 14 -6.95 -20.23 16.98
CA LEU A 14 -7.45 -21.29 17.86
C LEU A 14 -6.92 -21.21 19.29
N ARG A 15 -5.69 -20.73 19.46
CA ARG A 15 -5.05 -20.56 20.77
C ARG A 15 -5.37 -19.21 21.42
N GLY A 16 -6.05 -18.30 20.72
CA GLY A 16 -6.33 -16.95 21.22
C GLY A 16 -5.06 -16.11 21.40
N GLU A 17 -4.06 -16.29 20.55
CA GLU A 17 -2.77 -15.59 20.65
C GLU A 17 -2.85 -14.12 20.18
N TYR A 18 -3.91 -13.75 19.46
CA TYR A 18 -4.13 -12.37 19.02
C TYR A 18 -4.79 -11.54 20.12
N LYS A 19 -4.18 -10.40 20.46
CA LYS A 19 -4.72 -9.50 21.50
C LYS A 19 -5.90 -8.68 21.01
N ASN A 20 -5.93 -8.42 19.71
CA ASN A 20 -6.97 -7.67 19.03
C ASN A 20 -7.13 -8.19 17.60
N PRO A 21 -8.29 -7.97 16.95
CA PRO A 21 -8.56 -8.53 15.62
C PRO A 21 -7.71 -7.89 14.50
N LEU A 22 -7.10 -6.72 14.73
CA LEU A 22 -6.22 -6.07 13.76
C LEU A 22 -4.88 -6.82 13.63
N GLU A 23 -4.34 -7.38 14.72
CA GLU A 23 -3.13 -8.22 14.66
C GLU A 23 -3.32 -9.47 13.78
N PHE A 24 -4.54 -10.03 13.75
CA PHE A 24 -4.88 -11.11 12.82
C PHE A 24 -4.87 -10.62 11.37
N CYS A 25 -5.41 -9.41 11.12
CA CYS A 25 -5.39 -8.80 9.79
C CYS A 25 -3.96 -8.54 9.33
N ASP A 26 -3.09 -8.04 10.21
CA ASP A 26 -1.68 -7.76 9.91
C ASP A 26 -0.95 -9.03 9.45
N ASP A 27 -1.15 -10.16 10.14
CA ASP A 27 -0.56 -11.44 9.75
C ASP A 27 -1.12 -11.94 8.41
N ALA A 28 -2.43 -11.82 8.18
CA ALA A 28 -3.04 -12.21 6.91
C ALA A 28 -2.48 -11.40 5.73
N TRP A 29 -2.40 -10.07 5.89
CA TRP A 29 -1.80 -9.18 4.89
C TRP A 29 -0.30 -9.44 4.71
N LEU A 30 0.43 -9.78 5.77
CA LEU A 30 1.83 -10.17 5.66
C LEU A 30 2.00 -11.42 4.79
N THR A 31 1.14 -12.43 4.95
CA THR A 31 1.14 -13.62 4.08
C THR A 31 0.87 -13.24 2.62
N PHE A 32 -0.16 -12.44 2.34
CA PHE A 32 -0.48 -12.03 0.96
C PHE A 32 0.65 -11.23 0.31
N ASN A 33 1.20 -10.24 1.03
CA ASN A 33 2.31 -9.42 0.57
C ASN A 33 3.55 -10.26 0.28
N ASN A 34 3.87 -11.24 1.13
CA ASN A 34 5.00 -12.14 0.89
C ASN A 34 4.81 -12.98 -0.37
N ILE A 35 3.59 -13.46 -0.63
CA ILE A 35 3.26 -14.22 -1.84
C ILE A 35 3.39 -13.32 -3.06
N TRP A 36 2.79 -12.13 -3.06
CA TRP A 36 2.88 -11.19 -4.19
C TRP A 36 4.32 -10.73 -4.47
N LEU A 37 5.13 -10.51 -3.43
CA LEU A 37 6.54 -10.10 -3.59
C LEU A 37 7.43 -11.21 -4.14
N SER A 38 7.03 -12.48 -3.96
CA SER A 38 7.86 -13.64 -4.34
C SER A 38 7.42 -14.27 -5.66
N ASN A 39 6.33 -13.81 -6.27
CA ASN A 39 5.75 -14.40 -7.47
C ASN A 39 5.42 -13.32 -8.51
N GLU A 40 5.66 -13.61 -9.79
CA GLU A 40 5.27 -12.70 -10.87
C GLU A 40 3.74 -12.62 -11.01
N LYS A 41 3.23 -11.46 -11.45
CA LYS A 41 1.79 -11.19 -11.61
C LYS A 41 1.07 -12.17 -12.55
N THR A 42 1.81 -12.75 -13.48
CA THR A 42 1.31 -13.71 -14.49
C THR A 42 1.15 -15.12 -13.93
N THR A 43 1.70 -15.41 -12.75
CA THR A 43 1.67 -16.76 -12.18
C THR A 43 0.28 -17.09 -11.60
N PRO A 44 -0.15 -18.36 -11.67
CA PRO A 44 -1.39 -18.80 -11.03
C PRO A 44 -1.43 -18.52 -9.52
N ILE A 45 -0.28 -18.66 -8.84
CA ILE A 45 -0.14 -18.40 -7.40
C ILE A 45 -0.48 -16.94 -7.07
N TYR A 46 0.00 -15.99 -7.88
CA TYR A 46 -0.33 -14.58 -7.72
C TYR A 46 -1.84 -14.34 -7.88
N GLY A 47 -2.45 -14.94 -8.90
CA GLY A 47 -3.89 -14.85 -9.14
C GLY A 47 -4.73 -15.41 -7.99
N ILE A 48 -4.37 -16.60 -7.49
CA ILE A 48 -5.04 -17.24 -6.34
C ILE A 48 -4.90 -16.39 -5.08
N CYS A 49 -3.71 -15.87 -4.80
CA CYS A 49 -3.48 -14.98 -3.66
C CYS A 49 -4.32 -13.70 -3.76
N SER A 50 -4.44 -13.15 -4.97
CA SER A 50 -5.27 -11.97 -5.22
C SER A 50 -6.75 -12.25 -4.94
N LYS A 51 -7.27 -13.40 -5.41
CA LYS A 51 -8.64 -13.79 -5.11
C LYS A 51 -8.87 -14.07 -3.62
N LEU A 52 -7.89 -14.65 -2.94
CA LEU A 52 -7.96 -14.90 -1.50
C LEU A 52 -8.02 -13.58 -0.71
N ALA A 53 -7.23 -12.57 -1.11
CA ALA A 53 -7.26 -11.24 -0.48
C ALA A 53 -8.61 -10.54 -0.68
N GLU A 54 -9.24 -10.67 -1.86
CA GLU A 54 -10.61 -10.15 -2.09
C GLU A 54 -11.61 -10.79 -1.13
N LEU A 55 -11.65 -12.13 -1.07
CA LEU A 55 -12.56 -12.88 -0.20
C LEU A 55 -12.32 -12.60 1.28
N PHE A 56 -11.06 -12.35 1.65
CA PHE A 56 -10.68 -11.97 3.00
C PHE A 56 -11.35 -10.66 3.41
N VAL A 57 -11.26 -9.61 2.59
CA VAL A 57 -11.89 -8.30 2.87
C VAL A 57 -13.40 -8.43 3.00
N GLU A 58 -14.05 -9.14 2.06
CA GLU A 58 -15.49 -9.39 2.09
C GLU A 58 -15.94 -10.09 3.38
N SER A 59 -15.09 -10.98 3.92
CA SER A 59 -15.40 -11.76 5.12
C SER A 59 -15.06 -11.03 6.42
N ILE A 60 -13.97 -10.26 6.46
CA ILE A 60 -13.44 -9.67 7.68
C ILE A 60 -14.06 -8.32 8.03
N ASP A 61 -14.47 -7.53 7.02
CA ASP A 61 -15.05 -6.20 7.24
C ASP A 61 -16.29 -6.27 8.15
N PRO A 62 -17.29 -7.14 7.92
CA PRO A 62 -18.45 -7.26 8.81
C PRO A 62 -18.10 -7.70 10.25
N VAL A 63 -17.04 -8.51 10.40
CA VAL A 63 -16.57 -8.98 11.71
C VAL A 63 -15.93 -7.83 12.48
N LEU A 64 -15.10 -7.03 11.81
CA LEU A 64 -14.45 -5.87 12.44
C LEU A 64 -15.42 -4.77 12.78
N GLU A 65 -16.42 -4.51 11.92
CA GLU A 65 -17.52 -3.58 12.21
C GLU A 65 -18.26 -3.98 13.48
N ALA A 66 -18.59 -5.27 13.64
CA ALA A 66 -19.23 -5.79 14.84
C ALA A 66 -18.35 -5.66 16.11
N LEU A 67 -17.03 -5.61 15.95
CA LEU A 67 -16.06 -5.40 17.04
C LEU A 67 -15.74 -3.90 17.27
N GLY A 68 -16.40 -2.98 16.57
CA GLY A 68 -16.20 -1.53 16.72
C GLY A 68 -15.01 -0.96 15.96
N CYS A 69 -14.44 -1.73 15.03
CA CYS A 69 -13.41 -1.28 14.09
C CYS A 69 -14.04 -0.85 12.75
N CYS A 70 -13.33 -0.06 11.94
CA CYS A 70 -13.85 0.42 10.66
C CYS A 70 -13.85 -0.65 9.57
N CYS A 71 -12.73 -1.36 9.37
CA CYS A 71 -12.55 -2.41 8.37
C CYS A 71 -11.22 -3.15 8.58
N GLY A 72 -10.99 -4.25 7.85
CA GLY A 72 -9.77 -5.06 7.91
C GLY A 72 -8.85 -4.86 6.71
N ARG A 73 -9.03 -3.76 5.98
CA ARG A 73 -8.34 -3.51 4.71
C ARG A 73 -6.90 -3.09 4.95
N GLN A 74 -6.02 -3.48 4.02
CA GLN A 74 -4.66 -2.94 3.98
C GLN A 74 -4.73 -1.47 3.56
N TYR A 75 -4.32 -0.58 4.46
CA TYR A 75 -4.21 0.84 4.13
C TYR A 75 -2.96 1.08 3.29
N LEU A 76 -3.18 1.40 2.02
CA LEU A 76 -2.15 1.99 1.17
C LEU A 76 -2.06 3.47 1.52
N TYR A 77 -0.88 3.91 1.94
CA TYR A 77 -0.61 5.33 2.02
C TYR A 77 -0.58 5.87 0.58
N LEU A 78 -1.66 6.54 0.18
CA LEU A 78 -1.70 7.29 -1.06
C LEU A 78 -1.05 8.65 -0.79
N PRO A 79 0.10 8.97 -1.40
CA PRO A 79 0.66 10.31 -1.29
C PRO A 79 -0.36 11.33 -1.80
N GLN A 80 -0.37 12.51 -1.18
CA GLN A 80 -1.25 13.60 -1.59
C GLN A 80 -1.08 13.87 -3.09
N ALA A 81 -2.20 14.01 -3.80
CA ALA A 81 -2.19 14.27 -5.24
C ALA A 81 -1.32 15.50 -5.54
N LEU A 82 -0.29 15.32 -6.36
CA LEU A 82 0.60 16.39 -6.75
C LEU A 82 -0.08 17.28 -7.81
N LEU A 83 0.03 18.58 -7.63
CA LEU A 83 -0.45 19.57 -8.59
C LEU A 83 0.70 19.99 -9.51
N CYS A 84 0.42 20.07 -10.81
CA CYS A 84 1.36 20.58 -11.80
C CYS A 84 1.39 22.11 -11.77
N CYS A 85 2.58 22.69 -11.72
CA CYS A 85 2.81 24.14 -11.76
C CYS A 85 2.59 24.78 -13.15
N GLY A 86 1.96 24.06 -14.09
CA GLY A 86 1.72 24.52 -15.46
C GLY A 86 0.61 25.57 -15.58
N LYS A 87 0.47 26.15 -16.78
CA LYS A 87 -0.50 27.24 -17.08
C LYS A 87 -1.98 26.86 -17.01
N LYS A 88 -2.32 25.58 -16.79
CA LYS A 88 -3.71 25.14 -16.63
C LYS A 88 -4.06 25.11 -15.16
N GLN A 89 -5.11 25.85 -14.79
CA GLN A 89 -5.74 25.68 -13.48
C GLN A 89 -6.19 24.22 -13.32
N CYS A 90 -5.90 23.62 -12.16
CA CYS A 90 -6.29 22.26 -11.78
C CYS A 90 -5.62 21.10 -12.56
N CYS A 91 -4.39 21.24 -13.04
CA CYS A 91 -3.64 20.10 -13.56
C CYS A 91 -3.08 19.24 -12.41
N GLN A 92 -3.55 17.99 -12.28
CA GLN A 92 -3.05 16.99 -11.33
C GLN A 92 -2.09 16.02 -12.03
N ILE A 93 -1.06 15.59 -11.33
CA ILE A 93 -0.10 14.57 -11.76
C ILE A 93 -0.61 13.21 -11.26
N SER A 94 -0.77 12.22 -12.15
CA SER A 94 -1.29 10.91 -11.76
C SER A 94 -0.27 10.10 -10.96
N VAL A 95 -0.75 9.16 -10.16
CA VAL A 95 0.11 8.20 -9.45
C VAL A 95 0.88 7.36 -10.49
N ASN A 96 2.20 7.27 -10.33
CA ASN A 96 3.16 6.62 -11.24
C ASN A 96 3.47 7.35 -12.57
N ASP A 97 3.04 8.61 -12.74
CA ASP A 97 3.49 9.42 -13.87
C ASP A 97 4.87 10.05 -13.62
N ASN A 98 5.66 10.19 -14.68
CA ASN A 98 6.91 10.94 -14.63
C ASN A 98 6.63 12.43 -14.48
N TYR A 99 7.30 13.08 -13.53
CA TYR A 99 7.22 14.53 -13.34
C TYR A 99 8.59 15.13 -13.04
N TYR A 100 8.71 16.43 -13.30
CA TYR A 100 9.88 17.22 -12.94
C TYR A 100 9.58 18.00 -11.67
N TYR A 101 10.50 18.00 -10.72
CA TYR A 101 10.40 18.82 -9.52
C TYR A 101 11.65 19.67 -9.35
N TYR A 102 11.44 20.89 -8.88
CA TYR A 102 12.51 21.83 -8.59
C TYR A 102 12.71 21.88 -7.08
N ASN A 103 13.89 21.47 -6.61
CA ASN A 103 14.27 21.60 -5.21
C ASN A 103 15.30 22.72 -5.07
N ASN A 104 14.88 23.87 -4.56
CA ASN A 104 15.81 24.94 -4.24
C ASN A 104 16.17 24.86 -2.74
N PRO A 105 17.38 24.40 -2.38
CA PRO A 105 17.81 24.40 -0.99
C PRO A 105 17.99 25.82 -0.43
N GLU A 106 18.03 26.85 -1.28
CA GLU A 106 18.28 28.25 -0.93
C GLU A 106 17.24 29.17 -1.61
N PRO A 107 16.10 29.49 -0.97
CA PRO A 107 14.99 30.25 -1.59
C PRO A 107 15.35 31.70 -2.03
N SER A 108 16.60 32.12 -1.86
CA SER A 108 17.12 33.48 -2.06
C SER A 108 17.69 33.75 -3.47
N ARG A 109 17.88 32.74 -4.33
CA ARG A 109 18.48 32.93 -5.67
C ARG A 109 17.44 33.11 -6.78
N PHE A 110 17.39 34.31 -7.35
CA PHE A 110 16.50 34.73 -8.45
C PHE A 110 17.00 34.34 -9.87
N ASN A 111 18.06 33.54 -10.02
CA ASN A 111 18.64 33.23 -11.33
C ASN A 111 18.47 31.75 -11.71
N LEU A 112 17.44 31.49 -12.52
CA LEU A 112 17.11 30.20 -13.14
C LEU A 112 18.06 29.89 -14.32
N SER A 113 19.33 29.63 -14.05
CA SER A 113 20.29 29.23 -15.07
C SER A 113 21.14 28.07 -14.56
N ASN A 114 20.83 26.88 -15.05
CA ASN A 114 21.55 25.59 -14.90
C ASN A 114 20.99 24.55 -13.91
N ASP A 115 19.68 24.47 -13.75
CA ASP A 115 19.12 23.48 -12.83
C ASP A 115 18.98 22.11 -13.52
N GLN A 116 19.78 21.15 -13.04
CA GLN A 116 19.71 19.74 -13.43
C GLN A 116 18.33 19.16 -13.09
N TYR A 117 17.59 18.79 -14.14
CA TYR A 117 16.35 18.03 -14.00
C TYR A 117 16.70 16.58 -13.64
N THR A 118 16.46 16.19 -12.38
CA THR A 118 16.55 14.80 -11.97
C THR A 118 15.17 14.16 -12.05
N VAL A 119 15.03 13.15 -12.91
CA VAL A 119 13.99 12.11 -12.84
C VAL A 119 14.79 10.81 -12.63
N LEU A 120 14.51 9.95 -11.65
CA LEU A 120 13.44 8.96 -11.65
C LEU A 120 13.46 8.25 -10.29
N VAL A 121 12.28 8.03 -9.70
CA VAL A 121 12.00 6.78 -8.99
C VAL A 121 10.74 6.21 -9.63
#